data_AF-A0A392RJR6-F1
#
_entry.id   AF-A0A392RJR6-F1
#
_cell.length_a   1.000
_cell.length_b   1.000
_cell.length_c   1.000
_cell.angle_alpha   90.00
_cell.angle_beta   90.00
_cell.angle_gamma   90.00
#
_symmetry.space_group_name_H-M   'P 1'
#
loop_
_entity.id
_entity.type
_entity.pdbx_description
1 polymer ?
#
loop_
_entity_poly.entity_id
_entity_poly.type
_entity_poly.pdbx_seq_one_letter_code
_entity_poly.pdbx_strand_id
1 'polypeptide(L)'
;MLREEANHWWKNARQKLGAGGMVITWEMFKRELWVKYFPADVRNRKVVEFLELKQGNMTVAEYAAKFESLSIFSPYYNTPEAEYDKCVQFESGLRPEVKHLIEFLEI
;
A
#
# COMPACT_ATOMS: atom_id res chain seq x y z
N MET A 1 -26.06 -3.54 -0.11
CA MET A 1 -25.17 -4.11 0.92
C MET A 1 -23.91 -3.25 1.19
N LEU A 2 -22.87 -3.25 0.34
CA LEU A 2 -21.62 -2.49 0.63
C LEU A 2 -21.81 -0.97 0.77
N ARG A 3 -22.68 -0.37 -0.06
CA ARG A 3 -23.01 1.06 0.00
C ARG A 3 -23.72 1.45 1.30
N GLU A 4 -24.62 0.61 1.79
CA GLU A 4 -25.40 0.87 3.01
C GLU A 4 -24.54 0.75 4.25
N GLU A 5 -23.64 -0.25 4.28
CA GLU A 5 -22.66 -0.42 5.35
C GLU A 5 -21.73 0.79 5.44
N ALA A 6 -21.15 1.23 4.32
CA ALA A 6 -20.28 2.40 4.27
C ALA A 6 -21.00 3.67 4.74
N ASN A 7 -22.25 3.88 4.30
CA ASN A 7 -23.06 5.01 4.73
C ASN A 7 -23.37 4.96 6.24
N HIS A 8 -23.69 3.79 6.77
CA HIS A 8 -23.98 3.62 8.20
C HIS A 8 -22.73 3.87 9.05
N TRP A 9 -21.60 3.28 8.67
CA TRP A 9 -20.31 3.52 9.33
C TRP A 9 -19.94 5.00 9.34
N TRP A 10 -20.01 5.67 8.17
CA TRP A 10 -19.59 7.06 8.07
C TRP A 10 -20.46 8.00 8.91
N LYS A 11 -21.78 7.76 8.98
CA LYS A 11 -22.67 8.53 9.87
C LYS A 11 -22.22 8.45 11.34
N ASN A 12 -21.85 7.26 11.80
CA ASN A 12 -21.39 7.04 13.18
C ASN A 12 -20.01 7.66 13.42
N ALA A 13 -19.07 7.52 12.48
CA ALA A 13 -17.73 8.11 12.58
C ALA A 13 -17.80 9.65 12.60
N ARG A 14 -18.67 10.25 11.77
CA ARG A 14 -18.87 11.70 11.69
C ARG A 14 -19.38 12.30 12.99
N GLN A 15 -20.28 11.60 13.70
CA GLN A 15 -20.76 12.05 15.01
C GLN A 15 -19.65 12.09 16.05
N LYS A 16 -18.76 11.09 16.05
CA LYS A 16 -17.61 11.03 16.97
C LYS A 16 -16.56 12.09 16.65
N LEU A 17 -16.22 12.26 15.36
CA LEU A 17 -15.21 13.21 14.92
C LEU A 17 -15.64 14.67 15.03
N GLY A 18 -16.92 14.97 14.79
CA GLY A 18 -17.48 16.32 14.85
C GLY A 18 -17.94 16.74 16.25
N ALA A 19 -17.62 15.97 17.29
CA ALA A 19 -17.97 16.31 18.67
C ALA A 19 -17.40 17.69 19.03
N GLY A 20 -18.18 18.52 19.73
CA GLY A 20 -17.78 19.88 20.11
C GLY A 20 -17.73 20.89 18.96
N GLY A 21 -18.33 20.59 17.79
CA GLY A 21 -18.37 21.51 16.65
C GLY A 21 -17.12 21.51 15.78
N MET A 22 -16.26 20.50 15.91
CA MET A 22 -15.03 20.38 15.12
C MET A 22 -15.35 20.17 13.63
N VAL A 23 -14.70 20.96 12.76
CA VAL A 23 -14.77 20.76 11.31
C VAL A 23 -14.00 19.50 10.93
N ILE A 24 -14.68 18.58 10.27
CA ILE A 24 -14.07 17.33 9.80
C ILE A 24 -13.32 17.62 8.50
N THR A 25 -11.99 17.53 8.56
CA THR A 25 -11.13 17.72 7.39
C THR A 25 -11.06 16.46 6.53
N TRP A 26 -10.60 16.61 5.29
CA TRP A 26 -10.37 15.47 4.39
C TRP A 26 -9.36 14.46 4.97
N GLU A 27 -8.32 14.95 5.65
CA GLU A 27 -7.32 14.09 6.30
C GLU A 27 -7.93 13.24 7.44
N MET A 28 -8.84 13.81 8.22
CA MET A 28 -9.56 13.06 9.26
C MET A 28 -10.43 11.97 8.65
N PHE A 29 -11.15 12.26 7.57
CA PHE A 29 -11.93 11.25 6.84
C PHE A 29 -11.03 10.11 6.33
N LYS A 30 -9.92 10.45 5.64
CA LYS A 30 -8.98 9.44 5.12
C LYS A 30 -8.43 8.56 6.22
N ARG A 31 -8.09 9.14 7.38
CA ARG A 31 -7.60 8.39 8.55
C ARG A 31 -8.65 7.40 9.07
N GLU A 32 -9.88 7.84 9.28
CA GLU A 32 -10.95 6.94 9.76
C GLU A 32 -11.27 5.83 8.76
N LEU A 33 -11.30 6.17 7.46
CA LEU A 33 -11.49 5.21 6.38
C LEU A 33 -10.36 4.16 6.41
N TRP A 34 -9.11 4.62 6.53
CA TRP A 34 -7.95 3.75 6.62
C TRP A 34 -8.03 2.79 7.82
N VAL A 35 -8.40 3.29 8.99
CA VAL A 35 -8.55 2.47 10.21
C VAL A 35 -9.67 1.43 10.06
N LYS A 36 -10.82 1.80 9.47
CA LYS A 36 -11.98 0.91 9.32
C LYS A 36 -11.71 -0.23 8.33
N TYR A 37 -11.15 0.08 7.18
CA TYR A 37 -11.04 -0.87 6.06
C TYR A 37 -9.67 -1.54 5.96
N PHE A 38 -8.64 -0.95 6.58
CA PHE A 38 -7.30 -1.52 6.66
C PHE A 38 -6.85 -1.60 8.12
N PRO A 39 -7.45 -2.47 8.95
CA PRO A 39 -6.99 -2.70 10.32
C PRO A 39 -5.55 -3.22 10.36
N ALA A 40 -4.92 -3.16 11.54
CA ALA A 40 -3.49 -3.43 11.69
C ALA A 40 -3.09 -4.83 11.18
N ASP A 41 -3.92 -5.85 11.39
CA ASP A 41 -3.69 -7.21 10.89
C ASP A 41 -3.72 -7.28 9.36
N VAL A 42 -4.63 -6.55 8.71
CA VAL A 42 -4.71 -6.48 7.24
C VAL A 42 -3.49 -5.75 6.70
N ARG A 43 -3.09 -4.63 7.31
CA ARG A 43 -1.89 -3.89 6.91
C ARG A 43 -0.62 -4.72 7.09
N ASN A 44 -0.48 -5.41 8.22
CA ASN A 44 0.67 -6.27 8.48
C ASN A 44 0.75 -7.41 7.46
N ARG A 45 -0.39 -8.03 7.11
CA ARG A 45 -0.45 -9.02 6.02
C ARG A 45 -0.01 -8.42 4.68
N LYS A 46 -0.40 -7.18 4.38
CA LYS A 46 0.03 -6.47 3.16
C LYS A 46 1.53 -6.16 3.17
N VAL A 47 2.11 -5.84 4.32
CA VAL A 47 3.57 -5.66 4.47
C VAL A 47 4.31 -6.98 4.27
N VAL A 48 3.83 -8.09 4.84
CA VAL A 48 4.42 -9.42 4.58
C VAL A 48 4.31 -9.77 3.10
N GLU A 49 3.14 -9.57 2.49
CA GLU A 49 2.93 -9.79 1.05
C GLU A 49 3.89 -8.95 0.19
N PHE A 50 4.19 -7.71 0.60
CA PHE A 50 5.15 -6.83 -0.07
C PHE A 50 6.58 -7.38 0.03
N LEU A 51 7.02 -7.76 1.22
CA LEU A 51 8.39 -8.23 1.47
C LEU A 51 8.68 -9.56 0.77
N GLU A 52 7.67 -10.41 0.65
CA GLU A 52 7.76 -11.72 -0.01
C GLU A 52 7.41 -11.65 -1.51
N LEU A 53 7.11 -10.46 -2.05
CA LEU A 53 6.62 -10.32 -3.42
C LEU A 53 7.69 -10.75 -4.43
N LYS A 54 7.39 -11.81 -5.17
CA LYS A 54 8.14 -12.28 -6.34
C LYS A 54 7.33 -12.10 -7.61
N GLN A 55 8.01 -11.81 -8.71
CA GLN A 55 7.38 -11.67 -10.03
C GLN A 55 6.62 -12.95 -10.42
N GLY A 56 7.16 -14.13 -10.12
CA GLY A 56 6.47 -15.40 -10.39
C GLY A 56 6.10 -15.51 -11.87
N ASN A 57 4.82 -15.74 -12.17
CA ASN A 57 4.31 -15.79 -13.55
C ASN A 57 3.77 -14.45 -14.07
N MET A 58 3.82 -13.38 -13.27
CA MET A 58 3.35 -12.05 -13.68
C MET A 58 4.25 -11.47 -14.79
N THR A 59 3.65 -10.68 -15.67
CA THR A 59 4.41 -9.75 -16.50
C THR A 59 5.15 -8.74 -15.60
N VAL A 60 6.19 -8.08 -16.13
CA VAL A 60 6.91 -7.03 -15.37
C VAL A 60 5.96 -5.90 -14.98
N ALA A 61 5.03 -5.53 -15.86
CA ALA A 61 4.03 -4.49 -15.60
C ALA A 61 3.07 -4.87 -14.47
N GLU A 62 2.55 -6.10 -14.45
CA GLU A 62 1.70 -6.59 -13.35
C GLU A 62 2.44 -6.66 -12.03
N TYR A 63 3.70 -7.11 -12.06
CA TYR A 63 4.56 -7.11 -10.88
C TYR A 63 4.80 -5.70 -10.35
N ALA A 64 5.11 -4.73 -11.22
CA ALA A 64 5.29 -3.32 -10.84
C ALA A 64 4.03 -2.71 -10.24
N ALA A 65 2.89 -2.88 -10.90
CA ALA A 65 1.61 -2.39 -10.36
C ALA A 65 1.31 -3.01 -8.98
N LYS A 66 1.56 -4.31 -8.81
CA LYS A 66 1.38 -4.98 -7.52
C LYS A 66 2.37 -4.47 -6.47
N PHE A 67 3.63 -4.29 -6.82
CA PHE A 67 4.68 -3.77 -5.96
C PHE A 67 4.33 -2.37 -5.44
N GLU A 68 3.93 -1.46 -6.33
CA GLU A 68 3.49 -0.11 -5.96
C GLU A 68 2.29 -0.16 -5.01
N SER A 69 1.27 -0.94 -5.36
CA SER A 69 0.04 -1.08 -4.55
C SER A 69 0.28 -1.62 -3.15
N LEU A 70 1.33 -2.42 -2.96
CA LEU A 70 1.69 -3.01 -1.67
C LEU A 70 2.65 -2.10 -0.89
N SER A 71 3.51 -1.36 -1.58
CA SER A 71 4.49 -0.45 -0.97
C SER A 71 3.84 0.62 -0.10
N ILE A 72 2.62 1.08 -0.44
CA ILE A 72 1.87 2.07 0.37
C ILE A 72 1.59 1.61 1.81
N PHE A 73 1.58 0.30 2.06
CA PHE A 73 1.33 -0.27 3.39
C PHE A 73 2.59 -0.37 4.24
N SER A 74 3.78 -0.17 3.67
CA SER A 74 5.04 -0.21 4.38
C SER A 74 5.61 1.21 4.57
N PRO A 75 5.45 1.82 5.76
CA PRO A 75 5.94 3.17 6.01
C PRO A 75 7.44 3.31 5.79
N TYR A 76 8.20 2.23 6.01
CA TYR A 76 9.64 2.19 5.81
C TYR A 76 10.06 2.46 4.36
N TYR A 77 9.27 2.04 3.37
CA TYR A 77 9.58 2.21 1.94
C TYR A 77 8.87 3.42 1.29
N ASN A 78 8.20 4.26 2.09
CA ASN A 78 7.50 5.45 1.61
C ASN A 78 8.16 6.75 2.08
N THR A 79 9.47 6.71 2.32
CA THR A 79 10.28 7.90 2.59
C THR A 79 11.26 8.13 1.44
N PRO A 80 11.67 9.38 1.18
CA PRO A 80 12.69 9.67 0.17
C PRO A 80 14.00 8.91 0.39
N GLU A 81 14.37 8.67 1.65
CA GLU A 81 15.62 8.00 2.02
C GLU A 81 15.60 6.50 1.69
N ALA A 82 14.42 5.89 1.59
CA ALA A 82 14.25 4.47 1.30
C ALA A 82 14.08 4.17 -0.20
N GLU A 83 14.22 5.17 -1.08
CA GLU A 83 14.04 4.98 -2.53
C GLU A 83 15.03 3.96 -3.10
N TYR A 84 16.30 4.01 -2.66
CA TYR A 84 17.31 3.03 -3.05
C TYR A 84 16.95 1.61 -2.58
N ASP A 85 16.59 1.45 -1.31
CA ASP A 85 16.18 0.16 -0.74
C ASP A 85 14.93 -0.40 -1.44
N LYS A 86 14.05 0.48 -1.92
CA LYS A 86 12.85 0.13 -2.68
C LYS A 86 13.22 -0.42 -4.07
N CYS A 87 14.19 0.17 -4.75
CA CYS A 87 14.73 -0.36 -6.02
C CYS A 87 15.36 -1.74 -5.80
N VAL A 88 16.22 -1.89 -4.79
CA VAL A 88 16.84 -3.18 -4.44
C VAL A 88 15.79 -4.24 -4.14
N GLN A 89 14.74 -3.89 -3.38
CA GLN A 89 13.64 -4.81 -3.09
C GLN A 89 12.87 -5.21 -4.36
N PHE A 90 12.59 -4.26 -5.26
CA PHE A 90 11.93 -4.51 -6.54
C PHE A 90 12.75 -5.48 -7.40
N GLU A 91 14.04 -5.17 -7.59
CA GLU A 91 14.95 -6.01 -8.34
C GLU A 91 15.02 -7.40 -7.72
N SER A 92 15.15 -7.52 -6.40
CA SER A 92 15.26 -8.81 -5.71
C SER A 92 14.10 -9.77 -6.00
N GLY A 93 12.91 -9.22 -6.32
CA GLY A 93 11.71 -9.98 -6.64
C GLY A 93 11.54 -10.33 -8.12
N LEU A 94 12.32 -9.73 -9.02
CA LEU A 94 12.31 -10.05 -10.45
C LEU A 94 12.80 -11.49 -10.71
N ARG A 95 12.29 -12.07 -11.79
CA ARG A 95 12.78 -13.36 -12.28
C ARG A 95 14.22 -13.23 -12.79
N PRO A 96 15.04 -14.29 -12.68
CA PRO A 96 16.44 -14.26 -13.11
C PRO A 96 16.64 -13.78 -14.54
N GLU A 97 15.78 -14.19 -15.48
CA GLU A 97 15.92 -13.82 -16.90
C GLU A 97 15.74 -12.32 -17.11
N VAL A 98 14.88 -11.68 -16.32
CA VAL A 98 14.66 -10.22 -16.38
C VAL A 98 15.81 -9.50 -15.71
N LYS A 99 16.31 -9.99 -14.57
CA LYS A 99 17.48 -9.43 -13.88
C LYS A 99 18.69 -9.38 -14.80
N HIS A 100 19.00 -10.49 -15.47
CA HIS A 100 20.13 -10.56 -16.38
C HIS A 100 20.02 -9.59 -17.57
N LEU A 101 18.81 -9.31 -18.04
CA LEU A 101 18.61 -8.29 -19.09
C LEU A 101 18.88 -6.87 -18.58
N ILE A 102 18.50 -6.56 -17.34
CA ILE A 102 18.76 -5.25 -16.73
C ILE A 102 20.27 -5.08 -16.50
N GLU A 103 20.92 -6.06 -15.89
CA GLU A 103 22.38 -6.06 -15.65
C GLU A 103 23.17 -5.88 -16.95
N PHE A 104 22.69 -6.45 -18.07
CA PHE A 104 23.36 -6.32 -19.37
C PHE A 104 23.16 -4.94 -20.03
N LEU A 105 22.09 -4.22 -19.68
CA LEU A 105 21.78 -2.88 -20.21
C LEU A 105 22.48 -1.76 -19.42
N GLU A 106 23.03 -2.07 -18.24
CA GLU A 106 23.78 -1.14 -17.40
C GLU A 106 25.30 -1.10 -17.71
N ILE A 107 25.75 -1.88 -18.73
CA ILE A 107 27.11 -1.89 -19.27
C ILE A 107 27.22 -0.98 -20.49
#